data_AF-A0A967Q5G8-F1
#
_entry.id   AF-A0A967Q5G8-F1
#
_cell.length_a   1.000
_cell.length_b   1.000
_cell.length_c   1.000
_cell.angle_alpha   90.00
_cell.angle_beta   90.00
_cell.angle_gamma   90.00
#
_symmetry.space_group_name_H-M   'P 1'
#
loop_
_entity.id
_entity.type
_entity.pdbx_description
1 polymer ?
#
loop_
_entity_poly.entity_id
_entity_poly.type
_entity_poly.pdbx_seq_one_letter_code
_entity_poly.pdbx_strand_id
1 'polypeptide(L)' 'LAGSNPEALYRSLRRLAGFPAQTKVFPGHDYGPQPVSSIGFELEHNPYLQCPDLESFLKLRMG' A
#
# COMPACT_ATOMS: atom_id res chain seq x y z
N LEU A 1 -0.69 -16.57 -6.70
CA LEU A 1 -0.96 -16.79 -8.14
C LEU A 1 0.37 -16.88 -8.87
N ALA A 2 0.48 -17.71 -9.91
CA ALA A 2 1.65 -17.69 -10.77
C ALA A 2 1.82 -16.27 -11.35
N GLY A 3 3.01 -15.68 -11.22
CA GLY A 3 3.32 -14.32 -11.70
C GLY A 3 3.21 -13.19 -10.67
N SER A 4 2.78 -13.46 -9.43
CA SER A 4 2.81 -12.44 -8.36
C SER A 4 4.23 -12.25 -7.81
N ASN A 5 4.67 -11.01 -7.62
CA ASN A 5 5.94 -10.67 -6.96
C ASN A 5 5.68 -9.67 -5.81
N PRO A 6 5.71 -10.13 -4.54
CA PRO A 6 5.49 -9.28 -3.37
C PRO A 6 6.53 -8.16 -3.20
N GLU A 7 7.79 -8.41 -3.59
CA GLU A 7 8.83 -7.38 -3.54
C GLU A 7 8.56 -6.27 -4.56
N ALA A 8 8.11 -6.64 -5.77
CA ALA A 8 7.68 -5.66 -6.77
C ALA A 8 6.49 -4.83 -6.28
N LEU A 9 5.54 -5.44 -5.57
CA LEU A 9 4.42 -4.73 -4.94
C LEU A 9 4.93 -3.73 -3.88
N TYR A 10 5.83 -4.15 -2.98
CA TYR A 10 6.42 -3.27 -1.97
C TYR A 10 7.06 -2.04 -2.63
N ARG A 11 7.91 -2.24 -3.64
CA ARG A 11 8.56 -1.15 -4.39
C ARG A 11 7.54 -0.22 -5.06
N SER A 12 6.47 -0.79 -5.60
CA SER A 12 5.39 -0.01 -6.22
C SER A 12 4.65 0.86 -5.20
N LEU A 13 4.33 0.31 -4.03
CA LEU A 13 3.69 1.06 -2.94
C LEU A 13 4.58 2.19 -2.41
N ARG A 14 5.90 1.95 -2.29
CA ARG A 14 6.86 3.01 -1.89
C ARG A 14 6.95 4.14 -2.91
N ARG A 15 6.84 3.83 -4.20
CA ARG A 15 6.75 4.85 -5.25
C ARG A 15 5.47 5.67 -5.15
N LEU A 16 4.32 5.03 -4.88
CA LEU A 16 3.04 5.74 -4.69
C LEU A 16 3.06 6.62 -3.43
N ALA A 17 3.67 6.15 -2.35
CA ALA A 17 3.84 6.91 -1.10
C ALA A 17 4.59 8.24 -1.26
N GLY A 18 5.34 8.42 -2.36
CA GLY A 18 6.05 9.67 -2.66
C GLY A 18 5.18 10.80 -3.25
N PHE A 19 3.91 10.54 -3.56
CA PHE A 19 2.99 11.58 -4.04
C PHE A 19 2.55 12.52 -2.90
N PRO A 20 2.10 13.76 -3.22
CA PRO A 20 1.56 14.69 -2.22
C PRO A 20 0.42 14.07 -1.40
N ALA A 21 0.33 14.41 -0.11
CA ALA A 21 -0.64 13.82 0.82
C ALA A 21 -2.12 13.98 0.39
N GLN A 22 -2.44 15.06 -0.32
CA GLN A 22 -3.78 15.35 -0.85
C GLN A 22 -4.14 14.56 -2.11
N THR A 23 -3.18 13.83 -2.70
CA THR A 23 -3.40 12.99 -3.89
C THR A 23 -4.46 11.93 -3.57
N LYS A 24 -5.56 11.93 -4.33
CA LYS A 24 -6.65 10.97 -4.15
C LYS A 24 -6.26 9.58 -4.65
N VAL A 25 -6.70 8.56 -3.91
CA VAL A 25 -6.51 7.15 -4.25
C VAL A 25 -7.89 6.55 -4.55
N PHE A 26 -8.05 6.05 -5.79
CA PHE A 26 -9.24 5.36 -6.25
C PHE A 26 -8.90 3.87 -6.43
N PRO A 27 -9.34 2.98 -5.53
CA PRO A 27 -8.99 1.57 -5.59
C PRO A 27 -9.74 0.86 -6.72
N GLY A 28 -9.13 -0.19 -7.28
CA GLY A 28 -9.80 -1.03 -8.28
C GLY A 28 -10.90 -1.92 -7.69
N HIS A 29 -10.84 -2.19 -6.38
CA HIS A 29 -11.87 -2.88 -5.63
C HIS A 29 -12.08 -2.20 -4.28
N ASP A 30 -13.34 -1.99 -3.91
CA ASP A 30 -13.71 -1.35 -2.64
C ASP A 30 -14.07 -2.42 -1.60
N TYR A 31 -13.05 -2.86 -0.86
CA TYR A 31 -13.20 -3.73 0.32
C TYR A 31 -12.88 -3.00 1.62
N GLY A 32 -12.66 -1.68 1.53
CA GLY A 32 -12.23 -0.85 2.64
C GLY A 32 -13.41 -0.15 3.35
N PRO A 33 -13.13 0.65 4.37
CA PRO A 33 -14.16 1.43 5.07
C PRO A 33 -14.66 2.62 4.24
N GLN A 34 -13.99 2.99 3.14
CA GLN A 34 -14.35 4.11 2.29
C GLN A 34 -13.98 3.83 0.82
N PRO A 35 -14.80 4.32 -0.15
CA PRO A 35 -14.61 4.06 -1.57
C PRO A 35 -13.44 4.81 -2.20
N VAL A 36 -12.96 5.89 -1.56
CA VAL A 36 -11.87 6.76 -2.03
C VAL A 36 -11.09 7.27 -0.82
N SER A 37 -9.76 7.30 -0.90
CA SER A 37 -8.89 7.84 0.15
C SER A 37 -7.89 8.86 -0.41
N SER A 38 -6.80 9.14 0.31
CA SER A 38 -5.67 9.93 -0.17
C SER A 38 -4.34 9.31 0.28
N ILE A 39 -3.23 9.70 -0.35
CA ILE A 39 -1.90 9.23 0.03
C ILE A 39 -1.60 9.51 1.51
N GLY A 40 -1.97 10.68 2.02
CA GLY A 40 -1.83 11.00 3.45
C GLY A 40 -2.59 10.02 4.34
N PHE A 41 -3.85 9.75 4.01
CA PHE A 41 -4.65 8.75 4.74
C PHE A 41 -4.02 7.36 4.70
N GLU A 42 -3.57 6.91 3.52
CA GLU A 42 -2.94 5.60 3.36
C GLU A 42 -1.62 5.49 4.14
N LEU A 43 -0.80 6.54 4.17
CA LEU A 43 0.43 6.55 4.98
C LEU A 43 0.14 6.40 6.49
N GLU A 44 -0.95 6.98 6.97
CA GLU A 44 -1.35 6.93 8.38
C GLU A 44 -2.04 5.62 8.76
N HIS A 45 -2.81 5.00 7.85
CA HIS A 45 -3.74 3.92 8.21
C HIS A 45 -3.46 2.59 7.51
N ASN A 46 -2.72 2.57 6.40
CA ASN A 46 -2.46 1.35 5.64
C ASN A 46 -1.31 0.56 6.28
N PRO A 47 -1.56 -0.65 6.85
CA PRO A 47 -0.55 -1.40 7.58
C PRO A 47 0.65 -1.79 6.70
N TYR A 48 0.44 -1.92 5.39
CA TYR A 48 1.52 -2.23 4.44
C TYR A 48 2.45 -1.04 4.18
N LEU A 49 1.94 0.19 4.22
CA LEU A 49 2.75 1.40 4.09
C LEU A 49 3.47 1.75 5.40
N GLN A 50 2.93 1.32 6.53
CA GLN A 50 3.55 1.46 7.85
C GLN A 50 4.71 0.48 8.10
N CYS A 51 4.88 -0.56 7.29
CA CYS A 51 6.04 -1.45 7.43
C CYS A 51 7.36 -0.64 7.27
N PRO A 52 8.32 -0.77 8.20
CA PRO A 52 9.58 0.00 8.15
C PRO A 52 10.53 -0.46 7.04
N ASP A 53 10.42 -1.72 6.61
CA ASP A 53 11.30 -2.36 5.63
C ASP A 53 10.58 -3.45 4.82
N LEU A 54 11.29 -4.00 3.83
CA LEU A 54 10.81 -5.08 2.98
C LEU A 54 10.53 -6.35 3.78
N GLU A 55 11.37 -6.68 4.77
CA GLU A 55 11.21 -7.91 5.57
C GLU A 55 9.89 -7.90 6.35
N SER A 56 9.61 -6.80 7.04
CA SER A 56 8.36 -6.58 7.78
C SER A 56 7.14 -6.63 6.86
N PHE A 57 7.25 -6.07 5.65
CA PHE A 57 6.19 -6.14 4.65
C PHE A 57 5.93 -7.57 4.17
N LEU A 58 6.99 -8.32 3.85
CA LEU A 58 6.87 -9.71 3.40
C LEU A 58 6.29 -10.58 4.50
N LYS A 59 6.71 -10.39 5.75
CA LYS A 59 6.15 -11.08 6.92
C LYS A 59 4.66 -10.81 7.09
N LEU A 60 4.20 -9.57 6.93
CA LEU A 60 2.78 -9.23 7.00
C LEU A 60 1.98 -9.78 5.80
N ARG A 61 2.55 -9.75 4.60
CA ARG A 61 1.84 -10.10 3.36
C ARG A 61 1.72 -11.60 3.12
N MET A 62 2.71 -12.35 3.58
CA MET A 62 2.87 -13.79 3.31
C MET A 62 2.71 -14.67 4.56
N GLY A 63 2.68 -14.07 5.75
CA GLY A 63 2.40 -14.75 7.00
C GLY A 63 0.93 -15.12 7.17
#